data_AF-A0A2V8IA32-F1
#
_entry.id   AF-A0A2V8IA32-F1
#
_cell.length_a   1.000
_cell.length_b   1.000
_cell.length_c   1.000
_cell.angle_alpha   90.00
_cell.angle_beta   90.00
_cell.angle_gamma   90.00
#
_symmetry.space_group_name_H-M   'P 1'
#
loop_
_entity.id
_entity.type
_entity.pdbx_description
1 polymer ?
#
loop_
_entity_poly.entity_id
_entity_poly.type
_entity_poly.pdbx_seq_one_letter_code
_entity_poly.pdbx_strand_id
1 'polypeptide(L)'
;QNSNTGSTRDRPNIAYIVDYNIVHTTADPVIANRKDKTVYLNPAAFAIPTRGTFGNAPRNYFDGPGMNNWDLMLAKNFRKEGLNVQFRTEFFNAFNHPSFNQPNRFLDATSFGTITSTLLENRQIQFGLKINY
;
A
#
# COMPACT_ATOMS: atom_id res chain seq x y z
N GLN A 1 -9.88 -6.28 13.21
CA GLN A 1 -10.51 -7.40 13.97
C GLN A 1 -12.02 -7.23 13.86
N ASN A 2 -12.87 -8.21 14.16
CA ASN A 2 -14.32 -7.96 14.27
C ASN A 2 -14.86 -8.73 15.47
N SER A 3 -14.49 -8.26 16.65
CA SER A 3 -14.66 -8.96 17.93
C SER A 3 -15.86 -8.48 18.73
N ASN A 4 -16.60 -7.49 18.22
CA ASN A 4 -17.79 -6.95 18.89
C ASN A 4 -17.51 -6.33 20.27
N THR A 5 -16.27 -5.89 20.50
CA THR A 5 -15.86 -5.34 21.78
C THR A 5 -16.06 -3.82 21.83
N GLY A 6 -16.38 -3.20 20.70
CA GLY A 6 -16.42 -1.75 20.55
C GLY A 6 -15.02 -1.13 20.57
N SER A 7 -14.00 -1.95 20.25
CA SER A 7 -12.60 -1.51 20.22
C SER A 7 -12.33 -0.70 18.95
N THR A 8 -11.39 0.24 19.02
CA THR A 8 -10.83 0.97 17.87
C THR A 8 -10.17 0.05 16.84
N ARG A 9 -9.88 -1.20 17.22
CA ARG A 9 -9.36 -2.26 16.35
C ARG A 9 -10.44 -3.13 15.71
N ASP A 10 -11.69 -2.99 16.14
CA ASP A 10 -12.82 -3.62 15.48
C ASP A 10 -13.04 -3.01 14.10
N ARG A 11 -13.73 -3.75 13.24
CA ARG A 11 -14.13 -3.25 11.93
C ARG A 11 -15.00 -2.02 12.16
N PRO A 12 -14.73 -0.92 11.45
CA PRO A 12 -15.57 0.25 11.60
C PRO A 12 -16.92 0.07 10.92
N ASN A 13 -17.85 0.92 11.31
CA ASN A 13 -19.00 1.24 10.51
C ASN A 13 -18.59 2.24 9.43
N ILE A 14 -19.00 2.00 8.19
CA ILE A 14 -18.89 2.93 7.07
C ILE A 14 -20.23 3.63 6.94
N ALA A 15 -20.21 4.95 6.83
CA ALA A 15 -21.41 5.80 6.76
C ALA A 15 -22.22 5.67 5.44
N TYR A 16 -21.89 4.71 4.57
CA TYR A 16 -22.65 4.44 3.35
C TYR A 16 -23.74 3.39 3.63
N ILE A 17 -24.95 3.89 3.90
CA ILE A 17 -26.17 3.08 4.00
C ILE A 17 -26.80 3.02 2.60
N VAL A 18 -27.00 1.82 2.06
CA VAL A 18 -27.66 1.56 0.77
C VAL A 18 -29.18 1.37 0.96
N ASP A 19 -29.77 2.06 1.93
CA ASP A 19 -31.21 2.02 2.17
C ASP A 19 -31.85 3.26 1.54
N TYR A 20 -32.79 3.00 0.63
CA TYR A 20 -33.36 3.94 -0.35
C TYR A 20 -34.01 5.23 0.22
N ASN A 21 -34.05 5.46 1.55
CA ASN A 21 -34.87 6.54 2.14
C ASN A 21 -34.26 7.30 3.34
N ILE A 22 -32.95 7.23 3.60
CA ILE A 22 -32.31 8.11 4.60
C ILE A 22 -31.08 8.77 3.99
N VAL A 23 -31.18 10.08 3.73
CA VAL A 23 -30.01 10.92 3.44
C VAL A 23 -29.27 11.15 4.76
N HIS A 24 -28.15 10.47 4.97
CA HIS A 24 -27.14 10.89 5.93
C HIS A 24 -25.96 11.49 5.17
N THR A 25 -25.56 12.67 5.61
CA THR A 25 -24.66 13.61 4.92
C THR A 25 -23.36 12.96 4.49
N THR A 26 -23.12 13.04 3.18
CA THR A 26 -22.18 12.31 2.34
C THR A 26 -20.73 12.76 2.50
N ALA A 27 -19.93 11.93 3.17
CA ALA A 27 -18.48 11.98 3.09
C ALA A 27 -18.03 10.75 2.29
N ASP A 28 -17.50 10.96 1.08
CA ASP A 28 -16.93 9.86 0.29
C ASP A 28 -15.81 9.19 1.11
N PRO A 29 -15.84 7.85 1.30
CA PRO A 29 -14.89 7.16 2.16
C PRO A 29 -13.47 7.18 1.60
N VAL A 30 -13.34 7.39 0.29
CA VAL A 30 -12.09 7.63 -0.42
C VAL A 30 -12.13 9.06 -0.92
N ILE A 31 -11.14 9.87 -0.58
CA ILE A 31 -11.06 11.24 -1.09
C ILE A 31 -10.73 11.17 -2.57
N ALA A 32 -11.52 11.88 -3.38
CA ALA A 32 -11.60 11.75 -4.84
C ALA A 32 -10.26 11.88 -5.59
N ASN A 33 -9.20 12.36 -4.92
CA ASN A 33 -7.87 12.47 -5.47
C ASN A 33 -6.90 11.44 -4.84
N ARG A 34 -6.91 10.19 -5.34
CA ARG A 34 -5.99 9.11 -4.95
C ARG A 34 -4.49 9.45 -5.11
N LYS A 35 -4.14 10.63 -5.63
CA LYS A 35 -2.78 11.15 -5.74
C LYS A 35 -2.29 11.87 -4.48
N ASP A 36 -3.20 12.40 -3.65
CA ASP A 36 -2.87 13.01 -2.36
C ASP A 36 -2.78 11.93 -1.27
N LYS A 37 -1.54 11.57 -0.91
CA LYS A 37 -1.23 10.48 0.04
C LYS A 37 -1.47 10.86 1.51
N THR A 38 -1.70 12.15 1.76
CA THR A 38 -1.94 12.72 3.09
C THR A 38 -3.39 12.57 3.54
N VAL A 39 -4.33 12.29 2.63
CA VAL A 39 -5.72 12.00 2.99
C VAL A 39 -6.28 10.92 2.04
N TYR A 40 -5.90 9.67 2.28
CA TYR A 40 -6.28 8.53 1.44
C TYR A 40 -7.69 8.00 1.77
N LEU A 41 -8.08 8.06 3.05
CA LEU A 41 -9.44 7.80 3.51
C LEU A 41 -9.98 9.04 4.23
N ASN A 42 -11.29 9.25 4.14
CA ASN A 42 -11.96 10.31 4.88
C ASN A 42 -12.34 9.81 6.29
N PRO A 43 -11.75 10.33 7.39
CA PRO A 43 -12.10 9.90 8.74
C PRO A 43 -13.59 10.07 9.07
N ALA A 44 -14.26 11.09 8.51
CA ALA A 44 -15.67 11.36 8.76
C ALA A 44 -16.61 10.28 8.20
N ALA A 45 -16.13 9.42 7.30
CA ALA A 45 -16.90 8.33 6.72
C ALA A 45 -16.89 7.05 7.57
N PHE A 46 -16.13 7.01 8.67
CA PHE A 46 -15.95 5.82 9.49
C PHE A 46 -16.25 6.09 10.97
N ALA A 47 -16.88 5.13 11.63
CA ALA A 47 -17.17 5.19 13.06
C ALA A 47 -16.86 3.85 13.75
N ILE A 48 -16.50 3.89 15.02
CA ILE A 48 -16.33 2.66 15.83
C ILE A 48 -17.72 2.06 16.06
N PRO A 49 -17.90 0.73 15.85
CA PRO A 49 -19.18 0.11 16.13
C PRO A 49 -19.50 0.18 17.62
N THR A 50 -20.79 0.33 17.95
CA THR A 50 -21.24 0.27 19.35
C THR A 50 -20.86 -1.08 19.94
N ARG A 51 -20.39 -1.11 21.19
CA ARG A 51 -20.10 -2.37 21.89
C ARG A 51 -21.34 -3.27 21.87
N GLY A 52 -21.18 -4.53 21.48
CA GLY A 52 -22.31 -5.44 21.26
C GLY A 52 -22.83 -5.47 19.81
N THR A 53 -22.37 -4.57 18.93
CA THR A 53 -22.51 -4.66 17.47
C THR A 53 -21.22 -4.96 16.70
N PHE A 54 -21.35 -5.69 15.58
CA PHE A 54 -20.26 -5.86 14.61
C PHE A 54 -20.22 -4.69 13.63
N GLY A 55 -19.01 -4.31 13.18
CA GLY A 55 -18.85 -3.31 12.13
C GLY A 55 -19.35 -3.78 10.77
N ASN A 56 -19.91 -2.84 9.98
CA ASN A 56 -20.44 -3.13 8.65
C ASN A 56 -19.41 -2.97 7.50
N ALA A 57 -18.18 -2.49 7.77
CA ALA A 57 -17.14 -2.37 6.75
C ALA A 57 -16.80 -3.73 6.10
N PRO A 58 -16.72 -3.79 4.75
CA PRO A 58 -16.31 -5.00 4.04
C PRO A 58 -14.95 -5.56 4.49
N ARG A 59 -14.68 -6.83 4.15
CA ARG A 59 -13.34 -7.41 4.34
C ARG A 59 -12.37 -6.76 3.38
N ASN A 60 -11.16 -6.46 3.86
CA ASN A 60 -10.11 -5.83 3.06
C ASN A 60 -10.55 -4.50 2.44
N TYR A 61 -11.40 -3.73 3.13
CA TYR A 61 -11.86 -2.43 2.62
C TYR A 61 -10.73 -1.38 2.51
N PHE A 62 -9.72 -1.49 3.39
CA PHE A 62 -8.59 -0.56 3.44
C PHE A 62 -7.47 -1.02 2.51
N ASP A 63 -7.65 -0.81 1.22
CA ASP A 63 -6.63 -1.09 0.21
C ASP A 63 -5.70 0.11 0.00
N GLY A 64 -4.47 -0.15 -0.45
CA GLY A 64 -3.48 0.88 -0.78
C GLY A 64 -3.49 1.25 -2.27
N PRO A 65 -2.69 2.24 -2.68
CA PRO A 65 -2.44 2.52 -4.09
C PRO A 65 -1.88 1.28 -4.82
N GLY A 66 -2.13 1.20 -6.13
CA GLY A 66 -1.57 0.14 -6.96
C GLY A 66 -0.04 0.12 -6.95
N MET A 67 0.53 -1.07 -7.16
CA MET A 67 1.97 -1.28 -7.21
C MET A 67 2.47 -1.26 -8.67
N ASN A 68 3.59 -0.58 -8.91
CA ASN A 68 4.29 -0.59 -10.18
C ASN A 68 5.79 -0.76 -9.89
N ASN A 69 6.27 -2.00 -9.97
CA ASN A 69 7.67 -2.34 -9.71
C ASN A 69 8.28 -3.05 -10.91
N TRP A 70 9.51 -2.66 -11.26
CA TRP A 70 10.25 -3.23 -12.38
C TRP A 70 11.64 -3.61 -11.90
N ASP A 71 11.97 -4.89 -12.02
CA ASP A 71 13.30 -5.41 -11.70
C ASP A 71 13.97 -5.83 -13.01
N LEU A 72 15.21 -5.36 -13.22
CA LEU A 72 15.95 -5.54 -14.47
C LEU A 72 17.32 -6.17 -14.19
N MET A 73 17.75 -7.04 -15.09
CA MET A 73 19.08 -7.64 -15.07
C MET A 73 19.71 -7.49 -16.46
N LEU A 74 20.94 -7.00 -16.50
CA LEU A 74 21.75 -6.94 -17.71
C LEU A 74 23.05 -7.70 -17.50
N ALA A 75 23.37 -8.62 -18.42
CA ALA A 75 24.62 -9.36 -18.38
C ALA A 75 25.31 -9.32 -19.74
N LYS A 76 26.62 -9.03 -19.72
CA LYS A 76 27.47 -9.03 -20.91
C LYS A 76 28.67 -9.94 -20.69
N ASN A 77 28.90 -10.83 -21.64
CA ASN A 77 30.08 -11.67 -21.70
C ASN A 77 31.11 -11.04 -22.64
N PHE A 78 32.34 -10.91 -22.16
CA PHE A 78 33.53 -10.54 -22.91
C PHE A 78 34.42 -11.77 -23.03
N ARG A 79 34.92 -12.04 -24.23
CA ARG A 79 35.84 -13.14 -24.50
C ARG A 79 37.11 -12.57 -25.14
N LYS A 80 38.27 -12.86 -24.56
CA LYS A 80 39.57 -12.50 -25.14
C LYS A 80 40.63 -13.51 -24.70
N GLU A 81 41.36 -14.10 -25.66
CA GLU A 81 42.61 -14.85 -25.41
C GLU A 81 42.53 -15.86 -24.23
N GLY A 82 41.54 -16.76 -24.23
CA GLY A 82 41.35 -17.75 -23.16
C GLY A 82 40.62 -17.24 -21.92
N LEU A 83 40.57 -15.92 -21.72
CA LEU A 83 39.84 -15.27 -20.64
C LEU A 83 38.37 -15.06 -21.01
N ASN A 84 37.46 -15.55 -20.15
CA ASN A 84 36.03 -15.30 -20.24
C ASN A 84 35.58 -14.47 -19.04
N VAL A 85 35.15 -13.23 -19.29
CA VAL A 85 34.65 -12.32 -18.26
C VAL A 85 33.17 -12.07 -18.45
N GLN A 86 32.36 -12.27 -17.42
CA GLN A 86 30.96 -11.85 -17.39
C GLN A 86 30.81 -10.67 -16.44
N PHE A 87 30.32 -9.56 -16.97
CA PHE A 87 29.81 -8.46 -16.17
C PHE A 87 28.29 -8.55 -16.08
N ARG A 88 27.76 -8.38 -14.87
CA ARG A 88 26.34 -8.37 -14.58
C ARG A 88 25.99 -7.13 -13.78
N THR A 89 24.86 -6.54 -14.09
CA THR A 89 24.24 -5.51 -13.26
C THR A 89 22.76 -5.84 -13.06
N GLU A 90 22.29 -5.67 -11.84
CA GLU A 90 20.91 -5.92 -11.43
C GLU A 90 20.35 -4.63 -10.82
N PHE A 91 19.15 -4.24 -11.26
CA PHE A 91 18.42 -3.07 -10.81
C PHE A 91 17.11 -3.54 -10.18
N PHE A 92 17.00 -3.46 -8.86
CA PHE A 92 15.74 -3.63 -8.16
C PHE A 92 15.04 -2.29 -8.07
N ASN A 93 13.74 -2.24 -8.39
CA ASN A 93 12.99 -0.99 -8.56
C ASN A 93 13.70 -0.04 -9.56
N ALA A 94 13.90 -0.52 -10.80
CA ALA A 94 14.70 0.13 -11.84
C ALA A 94 14.30 1.57 -12.13
N PHE A 95 12.99 1.86 -12.15
CA PHE A 95 12.46 3.21 -12.37
C PHE A 95 12.34 4.04 -11.09
N ASN A 96 12.73 3.50 -9.94
CA ASN A 96 12.62 4.14 -8.63
C ASN A 96 11.19 4.63 -8.34
N HIS A 97 10.19 3.85 -8.72
CA HIS A 97 8.79 4.17 -8.51
C HIS A 97 8.39 3.76 -7.08
N PRO A 98 7.94 4.70 -6.23
CA PRO A 98 7.58 4.38 -4.86
C PRO A 98 6.28 3.57 -4.83
N SER A 99 6.34 2.40 -4.19
CA SER A 99 5.17 1.56 -3.93
C SER A 99 4.72 1.78 -2.49
N PHE A 100 3.51 2.30 -2.30
CA PHE A 100 2.99 2.73 -0.99
C PHE A 100 2.32 1.58 -0.24
N ASN A 101 2.40 1.61 1.08
CA ASN A 101 1.69 0.64 1.93
C ASN A 101 0.19 0.99 2.04
N GLN A 102 -0.56 0.15 2.75
CA GLN A 102 -1.95 0.42 3.10
C GLN A 102 -2.07 1.63 4.04
N PRO A 103 -3.20 2.37 3.96
CA PRO A 103 -3.47 3.45 4.89
C PRO A 103 -3.64 2.92 6.33
N ASN A 104 -3.38 3.76 7.33
CA ASN A 104 -3.65 3.41 8.71
C ASN A 104 -5.16 3.18 8.91
N ARG A 105 -5.52 2.00 9.42
CA ARG A 105 -6.90 1.54 9.63
C ARG A 105 -7.43 1.72 11.05
N PHE A 106 -6.62 2.24 11.98
CA PHE A 106 -6.99 2.40 13.38
C PHE A 106 -7.64 3.77 13.61
N LEU A 107 -8.91 3.79 13.98
CA LEU A 107 -9.72 5.01 14.08
C LEU A 107 -9.31 5.95 15.24
N ASP A 108 -8.58 5.44 16.22
CA ASP A 108 -8.00 6.22 17.33
C ASP A 108 -6.66 6.87 16.99
N ALA A 109 -6.07 6.53 15.84
CA ALA A 109 -4.82 7.13 15.41
C ALA A 109 -5.07 8.47 14.72
N THR A 110 -4.28 9.49 15.07
CA THR A 110 -4.26 10.78 14.35
C THR A 110 -3.88 10.64 12.88
N SER A 111 -3.23 9.53 12.52
CA SER A 111 -2.84 9.18 11.16
C SER A 111 -3.86 8.28 10.43
N PHE A 112 -5.06 8.06 10.99
CA PHE A 112 -6.10 7.28 10.31
C PHE A 112 -6.32 7.77 8.87
N GLY A 113 -6.40 6.84 7.94
CA GLY A 113 -6.62 7.18 6.53
C GLY A 113 -5.42 7.79 5.82
N THR A 114 -4.25 7.86 6.44
CA THR A 114 -3.02 8.33 5.80
C THR A 114 -2.05 7.18 5.55
N ILE A 115 -1.20 7.31 4.52
CA ILE A 115 -0.13 6.34 4.24
C ILE A 115 1.20 6.96 4.66
N THR A 116 1.85 6.34 5.65
CA THR A 116 3.09 6.86 6.24
C THR A 116 4.32 6.05 5.87
N SER A 117 4.17 4.99 5.07
CA SER A 117 5.28 4.11 4.69
C SER A 117 5.16 3.59 3.26
N THR A 118 6.31 3.16 2.72
CA THR A 118 6.38 2.38 1.49
C THR A 118 6.28 0.89 1.79
N LEU A 119 5.77 0.13 0.82
CA LEU A 119 5.70 -1.32 0.87
C LEU A 119 7.01 -1.96 0.39
N LEU A 120 7.65 -1.33 -0.60
CA LEU A 120 8.90 -1.79 -1.19
C LEU A 120 10.05 -0.84 -0.87
N GLU A 121 11.26 -1.37 -1.01
CA GLU A 121 12.50 -0.62 -0.88
C GLU A 121 12.74 0.34 -2.05
N ASN A 122 13.61 1.32 -1.82
CA ASN A 122 14.07 2.23 -2.86
C ASN A 122 14.96 1.48 -3.86
N ARG A 123 15.27 2.11 -4.99
CA ARG A 123 16.12 1.51 -6.02
C ARG A 123 17.44 0.99 -5.45
N GLN A 124 17.73 -0.28 -5.71
CA GLN A 124 19.01 -0.91 -5.42
C GLN A 124 19.67 -1.34 -6.71
N ILE A 125 20.98 -1.11 -6.79
CA ILE A 125 21.78 -1.49 -7.95
C ILE A 125 22.92 -2.37 -7.46
N GLN A 126 23.04 -3.56 -8.06
CA GLN A 126 24.10 -4.50 -7.76
C GLN A 126 24.95 -4.74 -9.00
N PHE A 127 26.23 -4.99 -8.76
CA PHE A 127 27.21 -5.29 -9.79
C PHE A 127 27.90 -6.61 -9.47
N GLY A 128 28.06 -7.45 -10.48
CA GLY A 128 28.73 -8.73 -10.39
C GLY A 128 29.76 -8.89 -11.50
N LEU A 129 30.93 -9.39 -11.15
CA LEU A 129 31.98 -9.73 -12.10
C LEU A 129 32.38 -11.20 -11.90
N LYS A 130 32.31 -12.01 -12.96
CA LYS A 130 32.79 -13.38 -12.96
C LYS A 130 33.89 -13.53 -14.00
N ILE A 131 35.00 -14.16 -13.60
CA ILE A 131 36.16 -14.41 -14.47
C ILE A 131 36.38 -15.92 -14.51
N ASN A 132 36.48 -16.47 -15.72
CA ASN A 132 36.93 -17.83 -15.95
C ASN A 132 38.19 -17.79 -16.81
N TYR A 133 39.19 -18.59 -16.43
CA TYR A 133 40.49 -18.72 -17.08
C TYR A 133 40.73 -20.20 -17.42
#